data_AF-A0A967YLV6-F1
#
_entry.id   AF-A0A967YLV6-F1
#
_cell.length_a   1.000
_cell.length_b   1.000
_cell.length_c   1.000
_cell.angle_alpha   90.00
_cell.angle_beta   90.00
_cell.angle_gamma   90.00
#
_symmetry.space_group_name_H-M   'P 1'
#
loop_
_entity.id
_entity.type
_entity.pdbx_description
1 polymer ?
#
loop_
_entity_poly.entity_id
_entity_poly.type
_entity_poly.pdbx_seq_one_letter_code
_entity_poly.pdbx_strand_id
1 'polypeptide(L)'
;MSLKVRAVLVVIIGLVLGLSLSIGGGLIGNGKAPSKEEMAWEQARLFAEVLERVKRDYVEPIDDAELMESAIRGMVSDLDPHSQYLDAGEYRDIRISTTGSYTGIGIEVDQ
;
A
#
# COMPACT_ATOMS: atom_id res chain seq x y z
N MET A 1 -4.76 67.12 18.11
CA MET A 1 -4.78 65.75 18.67
C MET A 1 -3.45 65.51 19.36
N SER A 2 -3.42 65.34 20.69
CA SER A 2 -2.15 65.34 21.43
C SER A 2 -1.29 64.13 21.05
N LEU A 3 0.04 64.31 20.99
CA LEU A 3 1.00 63.25 20.60
C LEU A 3 0.80 61.96 21.41
N LYS A 4 0.38 62.10 22.68
CA LYS A 4 0.12 60.99 23.59
C LYS A 4 -1.02 60.07 23.11
N VAL A 5 -2.07 60.64 22.51
CA VAL A 5 -3.23 59.87 22.00
C VAL A 5 -2.86 59.05 20.76
N ARG A 6 -2.02 59.60 19.88
CA ARG A 6 -1.54 58.87 18.69
C ARG A 6 -0.65 57.70 19.07
N ALA A 7 0.22 57.88 20.07
CA ALA A 7 1.10 56.80 20.56
C ALA A 7 0.31 55.64 21.17
N VAL A 8 -0.72 55.93 21.96
CA VAL A 8 -1.58 54.89 22.56
C VAL A 8 -2.36 54.10 21.51
N LEU A 9 -2.86 54.77 20.45
CA LEU A 9 -3.58 54.08 19.37
C LEU A 9 -2.68 53.12 18.58
N VAL A 10 -1.43 53.50 18.31
CA VAL A 10 -0.47 52.64 17.58
C VAL A 10 -0.14 51.38 18.38
N VAL A 11 0.01 51.49 19.70
CA VAL A 11 0.29 50.34 20.58
C VAL A 11 -0.89 49.35 20.61
N ILE A 12 -2.12 49.85 20.69
CA ILE A 12 -3.32 49.01 20.72
C ILE A 12 -3.50 48.27 19.39
N ILE A 13 -3.32 48.96 18.26
CA ILE A 13 -3.42 48.35 16.92
C ILE A 13 -2.35 47.28 16.73
N GLY A 14 -1.11 47.56 17.15
CA GLY A 14 -0.02 46.58 17.09
C GLY A 14 -0.30 45.32 17.93
N LEU A 15 -0.89 45.49 19.11
CA LEU A 15 -1.24 44.38 19.99
C LEU A 15 -2.38 43.53 19.42
N VAL A 16 -3.41 44.16 18.85
CA VAL A 16 -4.55 43.46 18.21
C VAL A 16 -4.11 42.69 16.96
N LEU A 17 -3.23 43.29 16.14
CA LEU A 17 -2.67 42.62 14.96
C LEU A 17 -1.74 41.47 15.36
N GLY A 18 -0.90 41.66 16.37
CA GLY A 18 -0.02 40.62 16.90
C GLY A 18 -0.79 39.41 17.44
N LEU A 19 -1.86 39.65 18.21
CA LEU A 19 -2.73 38.57 18.70
C LEU A 19 -3.50 37.87 17.57
N SER A 20 -4.00 38.61 16.59
CA SER A 20 -4.73 38.02 15.45
C SER A 20 -3.83 37.13 14.61
N LEU A 21 -2.57 37.52 14.38
CA LEU A 21 -1.59 36.67 13.70
C LEU A 21 -1.18 35.47 14.53
N SER A 22 -1.07 35.59 15.86
CA SER A 22 -0.68 34.47 16.72
C SER A 22 -1.75 33.40 16.82
N ILE A 23 -3.04 33.77 16.73
CA ILE A 23 -4.17 32.82 16.73
C ILE A 23 -4.39 32.26 15.31
N GLY A 24 -4.22 33.07 14.25
CA GLY A 24 -4.40 32.64 12.87
C GLY A 24 -3.21 31.90 12.24
N GLY A 25 -1.99 32.15 12.70
CA GLY A 25 -0.75 31.62 12.11
C GLY A 25 -0.48 30.15 12.40
N GLY A 26 -1.14 29.55 13.40
CA GLY A 26 -1.02 28.13 13.73
C GLY A 26 -1.68 27.17 12.72
N LEU A 27 -2.46 27.69 11.77
CA LEU A 27 -3.29 26.88 10.87
C LEU A 27 -2.67 26.60 9.49
N ILE A 28 -1.56 27.27 9.12
CA ILE A 28 -1.01 27.21 7.75
C ILE A 28 0.15 26.21 7.60
N GLY A 29 0.66 25.63 8.69
CA GLY A 29 2.02 25.04 8.64
C GLY A 29 2.21 23.55 8.95
N ASN A 30 1.21 22.81 9.44
CA ASN A 30 1.45 21.45 9.97
C ASN A 30 0.74 20.35 9.16
N GLY A 31 1.09 20.25 7.88
CA GLY A 31 0.95 18.98 7.16
C GLY A 31 1.98 17.99 7.70
N LYS A 32 1.68 17.35 8.84
CA LYS A 32 2.54 16.31 9.40
C LYS A 32 2.57 15.18 8.38
N ALA A 33 3.72 14.97 7.73
CA ALA A 33 3.88 13.87 6.79
C ALA A 33 3.46 12.58 7.50
N PRO A 34 2.62 11.74 6.86
CA PRO A 34 2.15 10.52 7.48
C PRO A 34 3.34 9.68 7.93
N SER A 35 3.21 9.07 9.09
CA SER A 35 4.22 8.15 9.59
C SER A 35 4.34 6.95 8.63
N LYS A 36 5.49 6.25 8.66
CA LYS A 36 5.70 5.06 7.82
C LYS A 36 4.62 3.99 8.06
N GLU A 37 4.15 3.86 9.32
CA GLU A 37 3.08 2.94 9.67
C GLU A 37 1.75 3.34 9.03
N GLU A 38 1.39 4.64 9.09
CA GLU A 38 0.18 5.16 8.44
C GLU A 38 0.18 4.90 6.93
N MET A 39 1.31 5.13 6.24
CA MET A 39 1.43 4.85 4.82
C MET A 39 1.29 3.35 4.50
N ALA A 40 1.84 2.46 5.33
CA ALA A 40 1.75 1.02 5.12
C ALA A 40 0.30 0.53 5.24
N TRP A 41 -0.44 1.04 6.23
CA TRP A 41 -1.86 0.74 6.39
C TRP A 41 -2.71 1.27 5.24
N GLU A 42 -2.39 2.46 4.73
CA GLU A 42 -3.06 3.03 3.55
C GLU A 42 -2.84 2.18 2.30
N GLN A 43 -1.61 1.70 2.08
CA GLN A 43 -1.29 0.80 0.96
C GLN A 43 -2.01 -0.55 1.08
N ALA A 44 -2.07 -1.13 2.27
CA ALA A 44 -2.80 -2.38 2.51
C ALA A 44 -4.31 -2.21 2.24
N ARG A 45 -4.88 -1.07 2.63
CA ARG A 45 -6.28 -0.74 2.36
C ARG A 45 -6.54 -0.58 0.87
N LEU A 46 -5.67 0.13 0.16
CA LEU A 46 -5.77 0.30 -1.29
C LEU A 46 -5.73 -1.05 -2.00
N PHE A 47 -4.83 -1.95 -1.60
CA PHE A 47 -4.74 -3.29 -2.17
C PHE A 47 -6.03 -4.09 -1.96
N ALA A 48 -6.59 -4.07 -0.74
CA ALA A 48 -7.85 -4.73 -0.44
C ALA A 48 -9.03 -4.17 -1.26
N GLU A 49 -9.09 -2.84 -1.44
CA GLU A 49 -10.12 -2.19 -2.26
C GLU A 49 -10.03 -2.60 -3.74
N VAL A 50 -8.81 -2.69 -4.28
CA VAL A 50 -8.60 -3.15 -5.66
C VAL A 50 -9.03 -4.60 -5.83
N LEU A 51 -8.69 -5.50 -4.89
CA LEU A 51 -9.14 -6.89 -4.92
C LEU A 51 -10.67 -6.99 -4.90
N GLU A 52 -11.34 -6.24 -4.02
CA GLU A 52 -12.80 -6.24 -3.93
C GLU A 52 -13.45 -5.69 -5.21
N ARG A 53 -12.89 -4.62 -5.77
CA ARG A 53 -13.33 -4.03 -7.04
C ARG A 53 -13.24 -5.04 -8.18
N VAL A 54 -12.11 -5.72 -8.33
CA VAL A 54 -11.92 -6.74 -9.36
C VAL A 54 -12.95 -7.86 -9.18
N LYS A 55 -13.08 -8.41 -7.96
CA LYS A 55 -14.06 -9.48 -7.69
C LYS A 55 -15.50 -9.09 -8.03
N ARG A 56 -15.92 -7.87 -7.67
CA ARG A 56 -17.30 -7.42 -7.84
C ARG A 56 -17.63 -7.02 -9.28
N ASP A 57 -16.69 -6.37 -9.95
CA ASP A 57 -16.94 -5.67 -11.21
C ASP A 57 -16.41 -6.44 -12.44
N TYR A 58 -15.75 -7.59 -12.25
CA TYR A 58 -15.35 -8.46 -13.34
C TYR A 58 -16.53 -9.22 -13.95
N VAL A 59 -16.39 -9.58 -15.23
CA VAL A 59 -17.45 -10.18 -16.06
C VAL A 59 -17.88 -11.57 -15.57
N GLU A 60 -16.97 -12.30 -14.95
CA GLU A 60 -17.18 -13.66 -14.44
C GLU A 60 -16.90 -13.73 -12.94
N PRO A 61 -17.60 -14.59 -12.19
CA PRO A 61 -17.28 -14.81 -10.78
C PRO A 61 -15.90 -15.46 -10.64
N ILE A 62 -15.04 -14.88 -9.83
CA ILE A 62 -13.70 -15.40 -9.51
C ILE A 62 -13.68 -15.86 -8.04
N ASP A 63 -13.00 -16.97 -7.76
CA ASP A 63 -12.75 -17.43 -6.40
C ASP A 63 -11.69 -16.58 -5.68
N ASP A 64 -11.85 -16.41 -4.36
CA ASP A 64 -10.94 -15.58 -3.57
C ASP A 64 -9.52 -16.14 -3.50
N ALA A 65 -9.37 -17.47 -3.46
CA ALA A 65 -8.06 -18.10 -3.43
C ALA A 65 -7.34 -17.95 -4.78
N GLU A 66 -8.07 -18.13 -5.89
CA GLU A 66 -7.53 -17.95 -7.24
C GLU A 66 -7.10 -16.51 -7.52
N LEU A 67 -7.90 -15.53 -7.09
CA LEU A 67 -7.57 -14.11 -7.23
C LEU A 67 -6.33 -13.75 -6.39
N MET A 68 -6.24 -14.27 -5.17
CA MET A 68 -5.07 -14.06 -4.30
C MET A 68 -3.81 -14.68 -4.89
N GLU A 69 -3.89 -15.91 -5.37
CA GLU A 69 -2.78 -16.59 -6.02
C GLU A 69 -2.30 -15.83 -7.26
N SER A 70 -3.23 -15.36 -8.09
CA SER A 70 -2.94 -14.52 -9.25
C SER A 70 -2.24 -13.22 -8.86
N ALA A 71 -2.67 -12.57 -7.77
CA ALA A 71 -2.02 -11.37 -7.25
C ALA A 71 -0.58 -11.64 -6.79
N ILE A 72 -0.33 -12.77 -6.11
CA ILE A 72 1.00 -13.18 -5.67
C ILE A 72 1.90 -13.47 -6.88
N ARG A 73 1.40 -14.23 -7.88
CA ARG A 73 2.11 -14.52 -9.12
C ARG A 73 2.49 -13.22 -9.86
N GLY A 74 1.55 -12.28 -9.96
CA GLY A 74 1.79 -10.94 -10.51
C GLY A 74 2.88 -10.17 -9.78
N MET A 75 2.82 -10.09 -8.45
CA MET A 75 3.84 -9.41 -7.64
C MET A 75 5.23 -10.02 -7.82
N VAL A 76 5.36 -11.34 -7.82
CA VAL A 76 6.66 -12.02 -7.92
C VAL A 76 7.24 -11.91 -9.33
N SER A 77 6.41 -12.00 -10.37
CA SER A 77 6.86 -11.87 -11.77
C SER A 77 7.35 -10.46 -12.12
N ASP A 78 6.87 -9.43 -11.45
CA ASP A 78 7.32 -8.04 -11.66
C ASP A 78 8.66 -7.74 -10.98
N LEU A 79 9.08 -8.55 -9.99
CA LEU A 79 10.34 -8.33 -9.27
C LEU A 79 11.56 -8.53 -10.18
N ASP A 80 11.59 -9.63 -10.94
CA ASP A 80 12.62 -9.89 -11.94
C ASP A 80 12.17 -10.96 -12.96
N PRO A 81 12.81 -11.07 -14.14
CA PRO A 81 12.41 -12.00 -15.21
C PRO A 81 12.55 -13.51 -14.87
N HIS A 82 13.21 -13.85 -13.77
CA HIS A 82 13.47 -15.23 -13.33
C HIS A 82 12.70 -15.60 -12.04
N SER A 83 12.11 -14.62 -11.37
CA SER A 83 11.30 -14.81 -10.18
C SER A 83 9.90 -15.31 -10.58
N GLN A 84 9.53 -16.47 -10.04
CA GLN A 84 8.21 -17.07 -10.23
C GLN A 84 7.69 -17.61 -8.91
N TYR A 85 6.40 -17.38 -8.65
CA TYR A 85 5.70 -18.06 -7.57
C TYR A 85 5.30 -19.46 -8.03
N LEU A 86 5.54 -20.46 -7.18
CA LEU A 86 5.19 -21.85 -7.42
C LEU A 86 4.14 -22.30 -6.41
N ASP A 87 3.04 -22.85 -6.90
CA ASP A 87 2.11 -23.56 -6.03
C ASP A 87 2.69 -24.90 -5.55
N ALA A 88 1.99 -25.56 -4.62
CA ALA A 88 2.46 -26.81 -4.03
C ALA A 88 2.62 -27.96 -5.04
N GLY A 89 1.80 -27.98 -6.09
CA GLY A 89 1.86 -28.93 -7.19
C GLY A 89 3.05 -28.64 -8.10
N GLU A 90 3.17 -27.42 -8.60
CA GLU A 90 4.30 -26.98 -9.44
C GLU A 90 5.64 -27.21 -8.75
N TYR A 91 5.74 -26.87 -7.46
CA TYR A 91 6.95 -27.12 -6.68
C TYR A 91 7.27 -28.62 -6.53
N ARG A 92 6.24 -29.47 -6.40
CA ARG A 92 6.42 -30.92 -6.36
C ARG A 92 6.92 -31.45 -7.70
N ASP A 93 6.36 -30.97 -8.80
CA ASP A 93 6.70 -31.45 -10.14
C ASP A 93 8.15 -31.05 -10.52
N ILE A 94 8.56 -29.82 -10.20
CA ILE A 94 9.96 -29.37 -10.33
C ILE A 94 10.90 -30.21 -9.46
N ARG A 95 10.48 -30.56 -8.25
CA ARG A 95 11.28 -31.41 -7.36
C ARG A 95 11.41 -32.82 -7.92
N ILE A 96 10.36 -33.40 -8.48
CA ILE A 96 10.39 -34.73 -9.12
C ILE A 96 11.32 -34.70 -10.34
N SER A 97 11.19 -33.70 -11.21
CA SER A 97 12.04 -33.58 -12.41
C SER A 97 13.51 -33.38 -12.08
N THR A 98 13.82 -32.64 -11.00
CA THR A 98 15.20 -32.36 -10.57
C THR A 98 15.83 -33.53 -9.82
N THR A 99 15.05 -34.22 -8.99
CA THR A 99 15.56 -35.30 -8.13
C THR A 99 15.50 -36.67 -8.81
N GLY A 100 14.72 -36.81 -9.90
CA GLY A 100 14.49 -38.09 -10.58
C GLY A 100 13.70 -39.10 -9.73
N SER A 101 13.16 -38.68 -8.59
CA SER A 101 12.42 -39.55 -7.67
C SER A 101 10.94 -39.56 -8.03
N TYR A 102 10.57 -40.47 -8.93
CA TYR A 102 9.17 -40.78 -9.21
C TYR A 102 8.65 -41.69 -8.10
N THR A 103 7.86 -41.14 -7.17
CA THR A 103 7.04 -41.95 -6.26
C THR A 103 5.85 -42.50 -7.06
N GLY A 104 6.02 -43.66 -7.68
CA GLY A 104 5.02 -44.38 -8.45
C GLY A 104 5.49 -45.80 -8.76
N ILE A 105 4.58 -46.77 -8.76
CA ILE A 105 4.86 -48.20 -8.97
C ILE A 105 5.57 -48.37 -10.33
N GLY A 106 6.83 -48.82 -10.30
CA GLY A 106 7.64 -49.07 -11.48
C GLY A 106 7.11 -50.24 -12.30
N ILE A 107 6.14 -49.97 -13.17
CA ILE A 107 5.76 -50.91 -14.23
C ILE A 107 6.65 -50.60 -15.43
N GLU A 108 7.74 -51.35 -15.54
CA GLU A 108 8.54 -51.48 -16.75
C GLU A 108 7.76 -52.40 -17.70
N VAL A 109 7.37 -51.89 -18.87
CA VAL A 109 6.76 -52.71 -19.92
C VAL A 109 7.91 -53.21 -20.80
N ASP A 110 8.42 -54.39 -20.47
CA ASP A 110 9.36 -55.10 -21.34
C ASP A 110 8.57 -55.70 -22.52
N GLN A 111 9.00 -55.40 -23.75
CA GLN A 111 8.50 -55.98 -25.00
C GLN A 111 9.49 -57.00 -25.55
#